data_AF-A0A3N4CZM5-F1
#
_entry.id   AF-A0A3N4CZM5-F1
#
_cell.length_a   1.000
_cell.length_b   1.000
_cell.length_c   1.000
_cell.angle_alpha   90.00
_cell.angle_beta   90.00
_cell.angle_gamma   90.00
#
_symmetry.space_group_name_H-M   'P 1'
#
loop_
_entity.id
_entity.type
_entity.pdbx_description
1 polymer ?
#
loop_
_entity_poly.entity_id
_entity_poly.type
_entity_poly.pdbx_seq_one_letter_code
_entity_poly.pdbx_strand_id
1 'polypeptide(L)'
;MADIEFNRSAVGINAKKDWEDADFFGQIGAQTSSATPGGVALPLPAGSNEGTGKLGAAASQVTTVVRWMAQEFSDACALLGSGQETAISNNDETEAFNDERFQRLKARMEGGR
;
A
#
# COMPACT_ATOMS: atom_id res chain seq x y z
N MET A 1 -27.93 -4.19 28.41
CA MET A 1 -27.91 -3.88 26.96
C MET A 1 -26.49 -4.14 26.52
N ALA A 2 -26.29 -5.03 25.55
CA ALA A 2 -24.98 -5.20 24.93
C ALA A 2 -24.87 -4.14 23.84
N ASP A 3 -23.84 -3.28 23.90
CA ASP A 3 -23.48 -2.39 22.80
C ASP A 3 -23.14 -3.27 21.59
N ILE A 4 -23.94 -3.19 20.54
CA ILE A 4 -23.58 -3.74 19.23
C ILE A 4 -22.82 -2.62 18.54
N GLU A 5 -21.57 -2.42 18.96
CA GLU A 5 -20.67 -1.49 18.27
C GLU A 5 -19.86 -2.22 17.20
N PHE A 6 -19.51 -1.50 16.14
CA PHE A 6 -18.61 -1.97 15.10
C PHE A 6 -17.22 -2.22 15.69
N ASN A 7 -16.95 -3.47 16.04
CA ASN A 7 -15.67 -3.85 16.60
C ASN A 7 -14.61 -3.97 15.48
N ARG A 8 -13.93 -2.84 15.23
CA ARG A 8 -12.82 -2.70 14.28
C ARG A 8 -11.74 -3.78 14.43
N SER A 9 -11.46 -4.21 15.68
CA SER A 9 -10.48 -5.26 15.97
C SER A 9 -10.98 -6.67 15.64
N ALA A 10 -12.28 -6.93 15.74
CA ALA A 10 -12.87 -8.22 15.42
C ALA A 10 -12.98 -8.47 13.91
N VAL A 11 -13.09 -7.41 13.10
CA VAL A 11 -13.07 -7.49 11.63
C VAL A 11 -11.66 -7.41 11.03
N GLY A 12 -10.62 -7.35 11.87
CA GLY A 12 -9.22 -7.30 11.43
C GLY A 12 -8.84 -6.01 10.70
N ILE A 13 -9.63 -4.94 10.87
CA ILE A 13 -9.34 -3.65 10.25
C ILE A 13 -8.43 -2.86 11.18
N ASN A 14 -7.12 -3.15 11.10
CA ASN A 14 -6.10 -2.28 11.68
C ASN A 14 -5.92 -1.09 10.74
N ALA A 15 -6.52 0.04 11.09
CA ALA A 15 -6.42 1.28 10.36
C ALA A 15 -4.95 1.72 10.22
N LYS A 16 -4.35 1.47 9.05
CA LYS A 16 -3.17 2.16 8.48
C LYS A 16 -1.85 2.13 9.27
N LYS A 17 -1.85 1.79 10.56
CA LYS A 17 -0.72 1.94 11.48
C LYS A 17 0.44 1.00 11.14
N ASP A 18 0.16 -0.08 10.42
CA ASP A 18 1.14 -1.14 10.11
C ASP A 18 1.50 -1.21 8.62
N TRP A 19 1.06 -0.28 7.76
CA TRP A 19 1.41 -0.28 6.34
C TRP A 19 2.64 0.56 6.04
N GLU A 20 3.74 0.13 6.65
CA GLU A 20 5.08 0.60 6.32
C GLU A 20 5.56 0.05 4.96
N ASP A 21 4.91 -0.99 4.43
CA ASP A 21 5.28 -1.64 3.17
C ASP A 21 5.30 -0.65 1.99
N ALA A 22 4.36 0.30 1.92
CA ALA A 22 4.34 1.30 0.85
C ALA A 22 5.61 2.17 0.89
N ASP A 23 5.96 2.68 2.07
CA ASP A 23 7.16 3.50 2.25
C ASP A 23 8.44 2.67 2.07
N PHE A 24 8.47 1.43 2.56
CA PHE A 24 9.57 0.49 2.40
C PHE A 24 9.85 0.19 0.91
N PHE A 25 8.81 -0.14 0.13
CA PHE A 25 8.95 -0.34 -1.31
C PHE A 25 9.32 0.95 -2.06
N GLY A 26 8.80 2.10 -1.62
CA GLY A 26 9.21 3.41 -2.12
C GLY A 26 10.71 3.68 -1.91
N GLN A 27 11.23 3.35 -0.72
CA GLN A 27 12.66 3.46 -0.39
C GLN A 27 13.51 2.49 -1.23
N ILE A 28 13.06 1.24 -1.45
CA ILE A 28 13.74 0.28 -2.34
C ILE A 28 13.81 0.83 -3.77
N GLY A 29 12.71 1.37 -4.29
CA GLY A 29 12.68 1.99 -5.63
C GLY A 29 13.64 3.18 -5.73
N ALA A 30 13.68 4.01 -4.69
CA ALA A 30 14.62 5.14 -4.60
C ALA A 30 16.08 4.68 -4.54
N GLN A 31 16.42 3.67 -3.72
CA GLN A 31 17.78 3.15 -3.64
C GLN A 31 18.21 2.43 -4.93
N THR A 32 17.30 1.71 -5.58
CA THR A 32 17.58 1.06 -6.87
C THR A 32 17.95 2.09 -7.94
N SER A 33 17.45 3.32 -7.87
CA SER A 33 17.85 4.40 -8.78
C SER A 33 19.31 4.86 -8.62
N SER A 34 19.92 4.60 -7.45
CA SER A 34 21.34 4.88 -7.19
C SER A 34 22.27 3.77 -7.66
N ALA A 35 21.74 2.56 -7.89
CA ALA A 35 22.50 1.44 -8.41
C ALA A 35 22.85 1.69 -9.88
N THR A 36 24.09 2.10 -10.14
CA THR A 36 24.59 2.26 -11.51
C THR A 36 25.18 0.94 -12.00
N PRO A 37 24.74 0.42 -13.16
CA PRO A 37 25.28 -0.82 -13.75
C PRO A 37 26.70 -0.64 -14.34
N GLY A 38 27.34 0.50 -14.08
CA GLY A 38 28.70 0.79 -14.54
C GLY A 38 29.70 -0.23 -13.98
N GLY A 39 30.53 -0.79 -14.84
CA GLY A 39 31.56 -1.77 -14.44
C GLY A 39 31.08 -3.22 -14.35
N VAL A 40 29.79 -3.51 -14.57
CA VAL A 40 29.27 -4.90 -14.62
C VAL A 40 29.79 -5.65 -15.85
N ALA A 41 29.98 -4.94 -16.97
CA ALA A 41 30.56 -5.49 -18.18
C ALA A 41 31.66 -4.55 -18.68
N LEU A 42 32.92 -4.97 -18.51
CA LEU A 42 34.07 -4.22 -19.01
C LEU A 42 34.36 -4.59 -20.47
N PRO A 43 34.78 -3.63 -21.30
CA PRO A 43 35.23 -3.93 -22.65
C PRO A 43 36.48 -4.82 -22.59
N LEU A 44 36.54 -5.80 -23.49
CA LEU A 44 37.71 -6.63 -23.72
C LEU A 44 38.85 -5.78 -24.30
N PRO A 45 40.10 -6.07 -23.93
CA PRO A 45 41.28 -5.33 -24.41
C PRO A 45 41.51 -5.50 -25.92
N ALA A 46 40.98 -6.55 -26.53
CA ALA A 46 41.02 -6.78 -27.98
C ALA A 46 39.83 -7.66 -28.43
N GLY A 47 39.43 -7.54 -29.69
CA GLY A 47 38.32 -8.29 -30.29
C GLY A 47 36.98 -7.56 -30.25
N SER A 48 35.89 -8.28 -30.59
CA SER A 48 34.53 -7.72 -30.58
C SER A 48 34.00 -7.54 -29.16
N ASN A 49 33.44 -6.37 -28.88
CA ASN A 49 32.78 -6.04 -27.61
C ASN A 49 31.25 -6.19 -27.66
N GLU A 50 30.71 -6.89 -28.67
CA GLU A 50 29.26 -7.05 -28.81
C GLU A 50 28.62 -7.77 -27.60
N GLY A 51 29.28 -8.82 -27.09
CA GLY A 51 28.80 -9.57 -25.92
C GLY A 51 28.85 -8.77 -24.63
N THR A 52 29.94 -8.03 -24.40
CA THR A 52 30.10 -7.17 -23.22
C THR A 52 29.11 -5.99 -23.26
N GLY A 53 28.87 -5.42 -24.44
CA GLY A 53 27.82 -4.43 -24.68
C GLY A 53 26.42 -4.96 -24.36
N LYS A 54 26.07 -6.16 -24.85
CA LYS A 54 24.80 -6.83 -24.54
C LYS A 54 24.63 -7.10 -23.05
N LEU A 55 25.70 -7.52 -22.36
CA LEU A 55 25.68 -7.76 -20.92
C LEU A 55 25.46 -6.48 -20.11
N GLY A 56 26.14 -5.38 -20.47
CA GLY A 56 25.93 -4.08 -19.83
C GLY A 56 24.51 -3.54 -20.04
N ALA A 57 23.96 -3.71 -21.25
CA ALA A 57 22.59 -3.34 -21.56
C ALA A 57 21.58 -4.17 -20.74
N ALA A 58 21.77 -5.49 -20.66
CA ALA A 58 20.93 -6.37 -19.85
C ALA A 58 20.97 -6.01 -18.36
N ALA A 59 22.16 -5.71 -17.81
CA ALA A 59 22.30 -5.26 -16.42
C ALA A 59 21.52 -3.96 -16.16
N SER A 60 21.60 -3.00 -17.09
CA SER A 60 20.84 -1.74 -17.01
C SER A 60 19.32 -1.95 -17.07
N GLN A 61 18.88 -2.93 -17.85
CA GLN A 61 17.48 -3.28 -17.97
C GLN A 61 16.96 -3.94 -16.68
N VAL A 62 17.74 -4.82 -16.06
CA VAL A 62 17.38 -5.44 -14.77
C VAL A 62 17.20 -4.38 -13.68
N THR A 63 18.13 -3.44 -13.53
CA THR A 63 18.00 -2.35 -12.54
C THR A 63 16.76 -1.50 -12.78
N THR A 64 16.41 -1.27 -14.05
CA THR A 64 15.19 -0.51 -14.41
C THR A 64 13.92 -1.27 -14.03
N VAL A 65 13.84 -2.55 -14.38
CA VAL A 65 12.65 -3.39 -14.10
C VAL A 65 12.44 -3.58 -12.60
N VAL A 66 13.52 -3.82 -11.83
CA VAL A 66 13.43 -3.97 -10.37
C VAL A 66 12.94 -2.68 -9.72
N ARG A 67 13.40 -1.52 -10.22
CA ARG A 67 12.91 -0.23 -9.75
C ARG A 67 11.42 -0.07 -10.00
N TRP A 68 10.94 -0.32 -11.21
CA TRP A 68 9.52 -0.22 -11.55
C TRP A 68 8.68 -1.15 -10.69
N MET A 69 9.12 -2.40 -10.54
CA MET A 69 8.43 -3.38 -9.70
C MET A 69 8.28 -2.88 -8.25
N ALA A 70 9.34 -2.32 -7.65
CA ALA A 70 9.26 -1.75 -6.32
C ALA A 70 8.28 -0.56 -6.24
N GLN A 71 8.25 0.31 -7.25
CA GLN A 71 7.31 1.44 -7.29
C GLN A 71 5.85 0.97 -7.42
N GLU A 72 5.58 -0.03 -8.26
CA GLU A 72 4.24 -0.60 -8.40
C GLU A 72 3.75 -1.26 -7.11
N PHE A 73 4.62 -1.95 -6.37
CA PHE A 73 4.27 -2.48 -5.05
C PHE A 73 3.98 -1.37 -4.04
N SER A 74 4.77 -0.30 -4.04
CA SER A 74 4.52 0.89 -3.22
C SER A 74 3.13 1.47 -3.50
N ASP A 75 2.77 1.65 -4.77
CA ASP A 75 1.48 2.21 -5.17
C ASP A 75 0.32 1.27 -4.83
N ALA A 76 0.47 -0.04 -5.02
CA ALA A 76 -0.52 -1.03 -4.64
C ALA A 76 -0.77 -1.04 -3.12
N CYS A 77 0.30 -0.98 -2.32
CA CYS A 77 0.21 -0.84 -0.87
C CYS A 77 -0.42 0.51 -0.48
N ALA A 78 -0.13 1.61 -1.16
CA ALA A 78 -0.81 2.88 -0.88
C ALA A 78 -2.32 2.79 -1.18
N LEU A 79 -2.68 2.22 -2.34
CA LEU A 79 -4.06 2.11 -2.80
C LEU A 79 -4.92 1.25 -1.86
N LEU A 80 -4.45 0.04 -1.53
CA LEU A 80 -5.23 -0.84 -0.68
C LEU A 80 -5.46 -0.22 0.73
N GLY A 81 -4.61 0.72 1.16
CA GLY A 81 -4.58 1.26 2.53
C GLY A 81 -5.56 2.41 2.64
N SER A 82 -5.64 3.20 1.57
CA SER A 82 -6.72 4.16 1.37
C SER A 82 -8.10 3.47 1.25
N GLY A 83 -8.16 2.27 0.67
CA GLY A 83 -9.39 1.48 0.58
C GLY A 83 -9.89 1.03 1.95
N GLN A 84 -8.99 0.59 2.83
CA GLN A 84 -9.31 0.27 4.22
C GLN A 84 -9.77 1.51 4.99
N GLU A 85 -9.09 2.64 4.85
CA GLU A 85 -9.47 3.91 5.50
C GLU A 85 -10.89 4.34 5.11
N THR A 86 -11.23 4.22 3.83
CA THR A 86 -12.57 4.51 3.31
C THR A 86 -13.62 3.55 3.89
N ALA A 87 -13.31 2.25 3.99
CA ALA A 87 -14.23 1.26 4.55
C ALA A 87 -14.51 1.51 6.04
N ILE A 88 -13.50 1.96 6.81
CA ILE A 88 -13.68 2.35 8.22
C ILE A 88 -14.62 3.55 8.31
N SER A 89 -14.35 4.62 7.54
CA SER A 89 -15.19 5.82 7.54
C SER A 89 -16.65 5.49 7.25
N ASN A 90 -16.90 4.66 6.24
CA ASN A 90 -18.25 4.26 5.86
C ASN A 90 -18.97 3.45 6.97
N ASN A 91 -18.25 2.57 7.65
CA ASN A 91 -18.82 1.77 8.75
C ASN A 91 -19.11 2.64 9.98
N ASP A 92 -18.19 3.54 10.34
CA ASP A 92 -18.36 4.50 11.43
C ASP A 92 -19.56 5.45 11.16
N GLU A 93 -19.71 5.94 9.93
CA GLU A 93 -20.86 6.77 9.53
C GLU A 93 -22.18 5.99 9.59
N THR A 94 -22.17 4.72 9.16
CA THR A 94 -23.35 3.86 9.20
C THR A 94 -23.77 3.55 10.64
N GLU A 95 -22.81 3.34 11.53
CA GLU A 95 -23.05 3.12 12.95
C GLU A 95 -23.65 4.36 13.62
N ALA A 96 -23.04 5.54 13.42
CA ALA A 96 -23.56 6.80 13.93
C ALA A 96 -25.00 7.07 13.47
N PHE A 97 -25.29 6.81 12.19
CA PHE A 97 -26.64 6.94 11.65
C PHE A 97 -27.66 5.99 12.30
N ASN A 98 -27.26 4.74 12.53
CA ASN A 98 -28.12 3.73 13.15
C ASN A 98 -28.37 4.03 14.62
N ASP A 99 -27.36 4.47 15.37
CA ASP A 99 -27.49 4.87 16.76
C ASP A 99 -28.43 6.06 16.93
N GLU A 100 -28.30 7.10 16.10
CA GLU A 100 -29.22 8.24 16.12
C GLU A 100 -30.67 7.81 15.84
N ARG A 101 -30.89 6.83 14.96
CA ARG A 101 -32.22 6.29 14.71
C ARG A 101 -32.74 5.47 15.89
N PHE A 102 -31.90 4.65 16.50
CA PHE A 102 -32.26 3.85 17.66
C PHE A 102 -32.62 4.73 18.85
N GLN A 103 -31.83 5.76 19.14
CA GLN A 103 -32.12 6.72 20.21
C GLN A 103 -33.43 7.48 19.95
N ARG A 104 -33.68 7.91 18.70
CA ARG A 104 -34.97 8.52 18.32
C ARG A 104 -36.16 7.58 18.49
N LEU A 105 -36.01 6.31 18.13
CA LEU A 105 -37.06 5.30 18.31
C LEU A 105 -37.32 5.03 19.79
N LYS A 106 -36.26 4.89 20.58
CA LYS A 106 -36.33 4.72 22.03
C LYS A 106 -37.03 5.89 22.70
N ALA A 107 -36.67 7.13 22.37
CA ALA A 107 -37.34 8.33 22.87
C ALA A 107 -38.84 8.36 22.55
N ARG A 108 -39.25 7.88 21.36
CA ARG A 108 -40.67 7.74 21.01
C ARG A 108 -41.39 6.65 21.79
N MET A 109 -40.72 5.54 22.09
CA MET A 109 -41.30 4.45 22.88
C MET A 109 -41.37 4.78 24.38
N GLU A 110 -40.45 5.59 24.90
CA GLU A 110 -40.41 6.00 26.30
C GLU A 110 -41.33 7.20 26.60
N GLY A 111 -41.64 8.03 25.61
CA GLY A 111 -42.59 9.15 25.72
C GLY A 111 -44.08 8.77 25.60
N GLY A 112 -44.40 7.49 25.50
CA GLY A 112 -45.77 6.97 25.47
C GLY A 112 -46.33 6.67 26.86
N ARG A 113 -46.55 7.70 27.68
CA ARG A 113 -47.44 7.66 28.85
C ARG A 113 -48.08 9.03 29.07
#